data_AF-A0A7X6K5X6-F1
#
_entry.id   AF-A0A7X6K5X6-F1
#
_cell.length_a   1.000
_cell.length_b   1.000
_cell.length_c   1.000
_cell.angle_alpha   90.00
_cell.angle_beta   90.00
_cell.angle_gamma   90.00
#
_symmetry.space_group_name_H-M   'P 1'
#
loop_
_entity.id
_entity.type
_entity.pdbx_description
1 polymer ?
#
loop_
_entity_poly.entity_id
_entity_poly.type
_entity_poly.pdbx_seq_one_letter_code
_entity_poly.pdbx_strand_id
1 'polypeptide(L)'
;MNGPLGEPADAARDPARAALQHHHGQLLHRLKSLASALADAVAAGDAVAGHEARTVLIEWGESDLIPHVLAEEEKLYAPAAGLPEGRLLVEALLAEHRALAGLLEELRGAGGVAAAVLGGAIERTFALHVEKEDRLLVPLLAGAPGLSLAGAVEGLESLVGEAHLHP
;
A
#
# COMPACT_ATOMS: atom_id res chain seq x y z
N MET A 1 -45.37 13.95 18.82
CA MET A 1 -44.21 13.78 19.71
C MET A 1 -43.22 12.89 18.98
N ASN A 2 -42.01 13.40 18.79
CA ASN A 2 -40.99 12.89 17.89
C ASN A 2 -40.58 11.45 18.23
N GLY A 3 -40.62 10.57 17.22
CA GLY A 3 -39.96 9.26 17.28
C GLY A 3 -38.44 9.43 17.37
N PRO A 4 -37.70 8.43 17.90
CA PRO A 4 -36.27 8.55 18.06
C PRO A 4 -35.65 8.68 16.66
N LEU A 5 -34.94 9.78 16.45
CA LEU A 5 -33.99 9.94 15.36
C LEU A 5 -33.06 8.73 15.45
N GLY A 6 -33.15 7.85 14.45
CA GLY A 6 -32.17 6.77 14.31
C GLY A 6 -30.80 7.41 14.24
N GLU A 7 -29.95 7.13 15.22
CA GLU A 7 -28.52 7.35 15.08
C GLU A 7 -28.06 6.62 13.81
N PRO A 8 -27.19 7.20 12.97
CA PRO A 8 -26.62 6.49 11.84
C PRO A 8 -25.58 5.49 12.36
N ALA A 9 -26.04 4.41 12.98
CA ALA A 9 -25.21 3.39 13.58
C ALA A 9 -24.75 2.31 12.58
N ASP A 10 -24.99 2.49 11.28
CA ASP A 10 -24.67 1.48 10.25
C ASP A 10 -23.55 1.88 9.28
N ALA A 11 -23.07 3.13 9.34
CA ALA A 11 -21.83 3.55 8.63
C ALA A 11 -20.55 3.12 9.38
N ALA A 12 -20.70 2.48 10.54
CA ALA A 12 -19.63 2.28 11.51
C ALA A 12 -18.79 1.01 11.29
N ARG A 13 -19.20 0.02 10.49
CA ARG A 13 -18.36 -1.17 10.21
C ARG A 13 -18.66 -1.76 8.83
N ASP A 14 -18.11 -1.17 7.80
CA ASP A 14 -17.88 -1.91 6.55
C ASP A 14 -16.70 -2.88 6.80
N PRO A 15 -16.94 -4.20 6.89
CA PRO A 15 -15.88 -5.17 7.15
C PRO A 15 -14.84 -5.22 6.04
N ALA A 16 -15.23 -4.95 4.79
CA ALA A 16 -14.31 -4.91 3.64
C ALA A 16 -13.35 -3.73 3.76
N ARG A 17 -13.85 -2.55 4.16
CA ARG A 17 -12.99 -1.40 4.49
C ARG A 17 -12.03 -1.72 5.62
N ALA A 18 -12.52 -2.33 6.70
CA ALA A 18 -11.69 -2.63 7.86
C ALA A 18 -10.58 -3.64 7.53
N ALA A 19 -10.89 -4.66 6.71
CA ALA A 19 -9.91 -5.64 6.26
C ALA A 19 -8.84 -5.02 5.35
N LEU A 20 -9.24 -4.17 4.41
CA LEU A 20 -8.31 -3.43 3.55
C LEU A 20 -7.36 -2.54 4.37
N GLN A 21 -7.91 -1.75 5.30
CA GLN A 21 -7.12 -0.90 6.20
C GLN A 21 -6.16 -1.71 7.09
N HIS A 22 -6.58 -2.90 7.52
CA HIS A 22 -5.72 -3.81 8.27
C HIS A 22 -4.55 -4.29 7.41
N HIS A 23 -4.82 -4.73 6.19
CA HIS A 23 -3.81 -5.15 5.21
C HIS A 23 -2.81 -4.03 4.90
N HIS A 24 -3.30 -2.82 4.59
CA HIS A 24 -2.46 -1.63 4.43
C HIS A 24 -1.55 -1.38 5.63
N GLY A 25 -2.09 -1.52 6.85
CA GLY A 25 -1.32 -1.41 8.08
C GLY A 25 -0.19 -2.44 8.19
N GLN A 26 -0.43 -3.69 7.76
CA GLN A 26 0.58 -4.75 7.75
C GLN A 26 1.72 -4.43 6.77
N LEU A 27 1.38 -4.02 5.54
CA LEU A 27 2.36 -3.65 4.51
C LEU A 27 3.20 -2.45 4.95
N LEU A 28 2.58 -1.40 5.50
CA LEU A 28 3.28 -0.23 6.01
C LEU A 28 4.23 -0.60 7.16
N HIS A 29 3.79 -1.44 8.09
CA HIS A 29 4.63 -1.90 9.19
C HIS A 29 5.85 -2.68 8.68
N ARG A 30 5.64 -3.58 7.72
CA ARG A 30 6.72 -4.37 7.13
C ARG A 30 7.71 -3.49 6.38
N LEU A 31 7.24 -2.62 5.48
CA LEU A 31 8.06 -1.70 4.72
C LEU A 31 8.89 -0.78 5.63
N LYS A 32 8.26 -0.21 6.66
CA LYS A 32 8.97 0.62 7.65
C LYS A 32 10.10 -0.14 8.34
N SER A 33 9.85 -1.41 8.71
CA SER A 33 10.85 -2.25 9.36
C SER A 33 12.04 -2.54 8.43
N LEU A 34 11.78 -2.84 7.16
CA LEU A 34 12.81 -3.09 6.15
C LEU A 34 13.65 -1.83 5.85
N ALA A 35 12.98 -0.69 5.63
CA ALA A 35 13.66 0.58 5.39
C ALA A 35 14.51 1.01 6.60
N SER A 36 14.03 0.79 7.83
CA SER A 36 14.78 1.08 9.06
C SER A 36 16.01 0.18 9.19
N ALA A 37 15.88 -1.12 8.94
CA ALA A 37 17.01 -2.05 9.00
C ALA A 37 18.13 -1.66 8.02
N LEU A 38 17.75 -1.24 6.80
CA LEU A 38 18.70 -0.73 5.82
C LEU A 38 19.39 0.57 6.30
N ALA A 39 18.61 1.52 6.82
CA ALA A 39 19.14 2.78 7.33
C ALA A 39 20.10 2.56 8.51
N ASP A 40 19.75 1.67 9.44
CA ASP A 40 20.54 1.35 10.63
C ASP A 40 21.86 0.68 10.25
N ALA A 41 21.84 -0.30 9.33
CA ALA A 41 23.06 -0.94 8.83
C ALA A 41 24.01 0.05 8.15
N VAL A 42 23.46 0.95 7.33
CA VAL A 42 24.23 2.02 6.68
C VAL A 42 24.79 3.00 7.70
N ALA A 43 24.02 3.40 8.71
CA ALA A 43 24.47 4.30 9.77
C ALA A 43 25.58 3.68 10.63
N ALA A 44 25.54 2.36 10.84
CA ALA A 44 26.58 1.60 11.53
C ALA A 44 27.86 1.41 10.69
N GLY A 45 27.84 1.72 9.39
CA GLY A 45 28.94 1.47 8.47
C GLY A 45 29.14 -0.01 8.14
N ASP A 46 28.13 -0.85 8.38
CA ASP A 46 28.17 -2.28 8.07
C ASP A 46 27.74 -2.51 6.62
N ALA A 47 28.74 -2.65 5.74
CA ALA A 47 28.51 -2.84 4.32
C ALA A 47 27.83 -4.18 3.98
N VAL A 48 28.06 -5.24 4.77
CA VAL A 48 27.47 -6.55 4.54
C VAL A 48 26.00 -6.52 4.95
N ALA A 49 25.71 -6.07 6.17
CA ALA A 49 24.33 -5.93 6.64
C ALA A 49 23.52 -4.94 5.78
N GLY A 50 24.15 -3.86 5.31
CA GLY A 50 23.49 -2.90 4.41
C GLY A 50 23.15 -3.51 3.05
N HIS A 51 24.02 -4.38 2.50
CA HIS A 51 23.74 -5.11 1.28
C HIS A 51 22.58 -6.10 1.47
N GLU A 52 22.61 -6.89 2.55
CA GLU A 52 21.56 -7.86 2.87
C GLU A 52 20.19 -7.18 3.07
N ALA A 53 20.14 -6.13 3.89
CA ALA A 53 18.90 -5.39 4.15
C ALA A 53 18.31 -4.77 2.86
N ARG A 54 19.17 -4.28 1.96
CA ARG A 54 18.75 -3.77 0.66
C ARG A 54 18.15 -4.88 -0.20
N THR A 55 18.81 -6.04 -0.28
CA THR A 55 18.32 -7.19 -1.05
C THR A 55 16.97 -7.66 -0.53
N VAL A 56 16.79 -7.79 0.79
CA VAL A 56 15.50 -8.16 1.39
C VAL A 56 14.40 -7.14 1.08
N LEU A 57 14.71 -5.84 1.09
CA LEU A 57 13.75 -4.80 0.72
C LEU A 57 13.34 -4.91 -0.76
N ILE A 58 14.28 -5.19 -1.66
CA ILE A 58 14.00 -5.38 -3.09
C ILE A 58 13.12 -6.62 -3.31
N GLU A 59 13.51 -7.75 -2.73
CA GLU A 59 12.77 -9.02 -2.85
C GLU A 59 11.34 -8.87 -2.36
N TRP A 60 11.13 -8.29 -1.17
CA TRP A 60 9.78 -8.01 -0.66
C TRP A 60 9.01 -7.00 -1.52
N GLY A 61 9.71 -5.99 -2.06
CA GLY A 61 9.10 -5.05 -2.99
C GLY A 61 8.52 -5.74 -4.22
N GLU A 62 9.23 -6.73 -4.76
CA GLU A 62 8.81 -7.49 -5.94
C GLU A 62 7.75 -8.54 -5.66
N SER A 63 7.83 -9.23 -4.51
CA SER A 63 6.92 -10.33 -4.17
C SER A 63 5.61 -9.86 -3.54
N ASP A 64 5.59 -8.70 -2.87
CA ASP A 64 4.46 -8.25 -2.07
C ASP A 64 3.98 -6.86 -2.51
N LEU A 65 4.85 -5.86 -2.49
CA LEU A 65 4.44 -4.46 -2.73
C LEU A 65 3.93 -4.24 -4.15
N ILE A 66 4.70 -4.64 -5.17
CA ILE A 66 4.32 -4.45 -6.57
C ILE A 66 3.06 -5.26 -6.94
N PRO A 67 2.93 -6.54 -6.58
CA PRO A 67 1.69 -7.29 -6.81
C PRO A 67 0.47 -6.69 -6.13
N HIS A 68 0.62 -6.14 -4.92
CA HIS A 68 -0.46 -5.47 -4.20
C HIS A 68 -0.97 -4.24 -4.97
N VAL A 69 -0.09 -3.31 -5.34
CA VAL A 69 -0.50 -2.08 -6.04
C VAL A 69 -1.11 -2.37 -7.41
N LEU A 70 -0.64 -3.41 -8.13
CA LEU A 70 -1.25 -3.83 -9.39
C LEU A 70 -2.66 -4.39 -9.19
N ALA A 71 -2.91 -5.14 -8.11
CA ALA A 71 -4.24 -5.63 -7.79
C ALA A 71 -5.22 -4.48 -7.49
N GLU A 72 -4.74 -3.38 -6.91
CA GLU A 72 -5.55 -2.18 -6.66
C GLU A 72 -5.93 -1.46 -7.95
N GLU A 73 -5.02 -1.40 -8.93
CA GLU A 73 -5.32 -0.84 -10.25
C GLU A 73 -6.49 -1.56 -10.92
N GLU A 74 -6.47 -2.89 -10.89
CA GLU A 74 -7.51 -3.71 -11.51
C GLU A 74 -8.84 -3.61 -10.76
N LYS A 75 -8.81 -3.67 -9.43
CA LYS A 75 -10.02 -3.89 -8.63
C LYS A 75 -10.63 -2.63 -8.06
N LEU A 76 -9.80 -1.68 -7.61
CA LEU A 76 -10.25 -0.44 -6.99
C LEU A 76 -10.29 0.70 -8.01
N TYR A 77 -9.25 0.83 -8.85
CA TYR A 77 -9.08 2.03 -9.66
C TYR A 77 -9.92 1.98 -10.93
N ALA A 78 -10.04 0.80 -11.56
CA ALA A 78 -10.89 0.62 -12.73
C ALA A 78 -12.35 1.10 -12.51
N PRO A 79 -13.06 0.70 -11.44
CA PRO A 79 -14.39 1.25 -11.17
C PRO A 79 -14.36 2.71 -10.71
N ALA A 80 -13.36 3.13 -9.91
CA ALA A 80 -13.26 4.51 -9.44
C ALA A 80 -13.00 5.53 -10.57
N ALA A 81 -12.26 5.14 -11.61
CA ALA A 81 -11.99 5.98 -12.78
C ALA A 81 -13.26 6.28 -13.61
N GLY A 82 -14.30 5.45 -13.48
CA GLY A 82 -15.62 5.69 -14.05
C GLY A 82 -16.42 6.79 -13.34
N LEU A 83 -15.99 7.21 -12.15
CA LEU A 83 -16.64 8.26 -11.37
C LEU A 83 -15.98 9.62 -11.67
N PRO A 84 -16.75 10.69 -11.95
CA PRO A 84 -16.20 12.03 -12.17
C PRO A 84 -15.28 12.50 -11.04
N GLU A 85 -15.63 12.21 -9.79
CA GLU A 85 -14.88 12.57 -8.59
C GLU A 85 -13.60 11.73 -8.40
N GLY A 86 -13.57 10.52 -8.96
CA GLY A 86 -12.46 9.56 -8.79
C GLY A 86 -11.35 9.69 -9.83
N ARG A 87 -11.65 10.23 -11.02
CA ARG A 87 -10.72 10.21 -12.16
C ARG A 87 -9.36 10.84 -11.86
N LEU A 88 -9.32 12.08 -11.37
CA LEU A 88 -8.04 12.77 -11.09
C LEU A 88 -7.27 12.13 -9.92
N LEU A 89 -8.00 11.56 -8.95
CA LEU A 89 -7.38 10.83 -7.85
C LEU A 89 -6.71 9.54 -8.34
N VAL A 90 -7.40 8.76 -9.18
CA VAL A 90 -6.84 7.55 -9.80
C VAL A 90 -5.61 7.88 -10.66
N GLU A 91 -5.66 8.94 -11.46
CA GLU A 91 -4.49 9.39 -12.24
C GLU A 91 -3.28 9.69 -11.35
N ALA A 92 -3.50 10.29 -10.17
CA ALA A 92 -2.45 10.55 -9.19
C ALA A 92 -1.92 9.25 -8.53
N LEU A 93 -2.79 8.34 -8.12
CA LEU A 93 -2.40 7.06 -7.51
C LEU A 93 -1.58 6.19 -8.47
N LEU A 94 -1.98 6.13 -9.76
CA LEU A 94 -1.22 5.45 -10.81
C LEU A 94 0.17 6.07 -11.04
N ALA A 95 0.30 7.39 -10.88
CA ALA A 95 1.60 8.05 -10.94
C ALA A 95 2.50 7.64 -9.76
N GLU A 96 1.93 7.43 -8.59
CA GLU A 96 2.64 6.97 -7.40
C GLU A 96 3.07 5.51 -7.51
N HIS A 97 2.24 4.63 -8.08
CA HIS A 97 2.66 3.25 -8.39
C HIS A 97 3.88 3.22 -9.30
N ARG A 98 3.88 4.04 -10.36
CA ARG A 98 5.04 4.17 -11.25
C ARG A 98 6.27 4.71 -10.51
N ALA A 99 6.09 5.67 -9.61
CA ALA A 99 7.19 6.20 -8.79
C ALA A 99 7.75 5.13 -7.84
N LEU A 100 6.90 4.35 -7.18
CA LEU A 100 7.31 3.24 -6.32
C LEU A 100 8.11 2.18 -7.09
N ALA A 101 7.63 1.78 -8.27
CA ALA A 101 8.33 0.84 -9.14
C ALA A 101 9.70 1.41 -9.60
N GLY A 102 9.75 2.69 -9.96
CA GLY A 102 10.99 3.37 -10.34
C GLY A 102 12.01 3.43 -9.20
N LEU A 103 11.57 3.80 -7.98
CA LEU A 103 12.41 3.84 -6.79
C LEU A 103 12.96 2.45 -6.44
N LEU A 104 12.16 1.40 -6.60
CA LEU A 104 12.58 0.02 -6.36
C LEU A 104 13.65 -0.41 -7.39
N GLU A 105 13.50 -0.03 -8.65
CA GLU A 105 14.50 -0.28 -9.68
C GLU A 105 15.81 0.47 -9.41
N GLU A 106 15.72 1.76 -9.04
CA GLU A 106 16.91 2.56 -8.65
C GLU A 106 17.64 1.95 -7.45
N LEU A 107 16.90 1.38 -6.49
CA LEU A 107 17.47 0.74 -5.31
C LEU A 107 18.38 -0.44 -5.67
N ARG A 108 18.12 -1.17 -6.78
CA ARG A 108 18.95 -2.30 -7.21
C ARG A 108 20.41 -1.91 -7.45
N GLY A 109 20.62 -0.72 -8.00
CA GLY A 109 21.96 -0.19 -8.30
C GLY A 109 22.59 0.59 -7.15
N ALA A 110 21.84 0.89 -6.08
CA ALA A 110 22.28 1.78 -5.02
C ALA A 110 23.00 1.05 -3.88
N GLY A 111 23.89 1.77 -3.19
CA GLY A 111 24.58 1.27 -2.00
C GLY A 111 24.78 2.38 -0.96
N GLY A 112 25.10 1.98 0.28
CA GLY A 112 25.35 2.91 1.38
C GLY A 112 24.22 3.92 1.57
N VAL A 113 24.58 5.20 1.75
CA VAL A 113 23.63 6.30 1.99
C VAL A 113 22.57 6.41 0.88
N ALA A 114 22.94 6.20 -0.39
CA ALA A 114 21.98 6.28 -1.49
C ALA A 114 20.88 5.21 -1.35
N ALA A 115 21.24 3.97 -0.97
CA ALA A 115 20.27 2.92 -0.73
C ALA A 115 19.33 3.25 0.45
N ALA A 116 19.86 3.80 1.54
CA ALA A 116 19.06 4.20 2.69
C ALA A 116 18.06 5.33 2.33
N VAL A 117 18.49 6.32 1.53
CA VAL A 117 17.61 7.40 1.04
C VAL A 117 16.49 6.84 0.18
N LEU A 118 16.79 5.95 -0.76
CA LEU A 118 15.78 5.30 -1.62
C LEU A 118 14.80 4.45 -0.80
N GLY A 119 15.30 3.67 0.17
CA GLY A 119 14.44 2.89 1.07
C GLY A 119 13.46 3.78 1.87
N GLY A 120 13.94 4.91 2.39
CA GLY A 120 13.09 5.90 3.05
C GLY A 120 12.10 6.58 2.10
N ALA A 121 12.49 6.84 0.85
CA ALA A 121 11.61 7.42 -0.16
C ALA A 121 10.47 6.46 -0.53
N ILE A 122 10.75 5.16 -0.68
CA ILE A 122 9.73 4.12 -0.91
C ILE A 122 8.73 4.09 0.25
N GLU A 123 9.23 4.03 1.50
CA GLU A 123 8.38 4.02 2.70
C GLU A 123 7.45 5.23 2.78
N ARG A 124 7.99 6.43 2.60
CA ARG A 124 7.20 7.67 2.67
C ARG A 124 6.21 7.81 1.53
N THR A 125 6.57 7.36 0.34
CA THR A 125 5.69 7.41 -0.84
C THR A 125 4.53 6.45 -0.64
N PHE A 126 4.80 5.22 -0.20
CA PHE A 126 3.75 4.23 0.06
C PHE A 126 2.84 4.63 1.24
N ALA A 127 3.39 5.25 2.29
CA ALA A 127 2.57 5.79 3.38
C ALA A 127 1.60 6.88 2.91
N LEU A 128 2.07 7.83 2.09
CA LEU A 128 1.21 8.86 1.50
C LEU A 128 0.20 8.27 0.51
N HIS A 129 0.58 7.22 -0.20
CA HIS A 129 -0.26 6.48 -1.12
C HIS A 129 -1.46 5.85 -0.39
N VAL A 130 -1.19 4.97 0.58
CA VAL A 130 -2.20 4.33 1.42
C VAL A 130 -3.12 5.35 2.10
N GLU A 131 -2.56 6.46 2.58
CA GLU A 131 -3.37 7.52 3.21
C GLU A 131 -4.42 8.08 2.25
N LYS A 132 -4.07 8.30 0.97
CA LYS A 132 -5.02 8.79 -0.03
C LYS A 132 -6.07 7.74 -0.36
N GLU A 133 -5.69 6.48 -0.45
CA GLU A 133 -6.65 5.41 -0.69
C GLU A 133 -7.66 5.30 0.45
N ASP A 134 -7.16 5.14 1.69
CA ASP A 134 -8.01 4.94 2.87
C ASP A 134 -8.92 6.13 3.15
N ARG A 135 -8.45 7.36 2.90
CA ARG A 135 -9.20 8.59 3.24
C ARG A 135 -10.07 9.12 2.11
N LEU A 136 -9.72 8.85 0.85
CA LEU A 136 -10.39 9.44 -0.30
C LEU A 136 -11.02 8.38 -1.20
N LEU A 137 -10.23 7.41 -1.66
CA LEU A 137 -10.70 6.43 -2.64
C LEU A 137 -11.71 5.45 -2.04
N VAL A 138 -11.39 4.88 -0.88
CA VAL A 138 -12.24 3.87 -0.23
C VAL A 138 -13.60 4.45 0.18
N PRO A 139 -13.69 5.65 0.80
CA PRO A 139 -14.98 6.30 1.04
C PRO A 139 -15.75 6.64 -0.24
N LEU A 140 -15.07 7.04 -1.31
CA LEU A 140 -15.70 7.29 -2.61
C LEU A 140 -16.37 6.02 -3.15
N LEU A 141 -15.65 4.89 -3.16
CA LEU A 141 -16.17 3.61 -3.62
C LEU A 141 -17.32 3.09 -2.76
N ALA A 142 -17.22 3.20 -1.43
CA ALA A 142 -18.28 2.78 -0.51
C ALA A 142 -19.56 3.63 -0.65
N GLY A 143 -19.42 4.90 -1.04
CA GLY A 143 -20.56 5.81 -1.26
C GLY A 143 -21.16 5.77 -2.66
N ALA A 144 -20.52 5.11 -3.63
CA ALA A 144 -20.93 5.11 -5.03
C ALA A 144 -22.08 4.13 -5.30
N PRO A 145 -23.22 4.58 -5.87
CA PRO A 145 -24.32 3.68 -6.21
C PRO A 145 -23.91 2.62 -7.23
N GLY A 146 -24.22 1.36 -6.94
CA GLY A 146 -23.95 0.24 -7.86
C GLY A 146 -22.53 -0.31 -7.83
N LEU A 147 -21.65 0.20 -6.95
CA LEU A 147 -20.36 -0.40 -6.64
C LEU A 147 -20.42 -1.13 -5.31
N SER A 148 -19.68 -2.23 -5.21
CA SER A 148 -19.54 -3.01 -3.97
C SER A 148 -18.09 -2.98 -3.54
N LEU A 149 -17.78 -2.33 -2.41
CA LEU A 149 -16.42 -2.35 -1.86
C LEU A 149 -16.01 -3.78 -1.52
N ALA A 150 -16.91 -4.60 -0.97
CA ALA A 150 -16.65 -6.00 -0.68
C ALA A 150 -16.27 -6.80 -1.92
N GLY A 151 -16.94 -6.57 -3.07
CA GLY A 151 -16.59 -7.21 -4.33
C GLY A 151 -15.27 -6.68 -4.92
N ALA A 152 -14.94 -5.41 -4.66
CA ALA A 152 -13.70 -4.80 -5.12
C ALA A 152 -12.48 -5.27 -4.29
N VAL A 153 -12.64 -5.56 -3.00
CA VAL A 153 -11.54 -6.06 -2.15
C VAL A 153 -11.42 -7.59 -2.13
N GLU A 154 -12.37 -8.31 -2.73
CA GLU A 154 -12.34 -9.77 -2.78
C GLU A 154 -11.05 -10.25 -3.47
N GLY A 155 -10.26 -11.05 -2.75
CA GLY A 155 -8.97 -11.56 -3.21
C GLY A 155 -7.81 -10.55 -3.25
N LEU A 156 -7.98 -9.32 -2.73
CA LEU A 156 -6.83 -8.49 -2.32
C LEU A 156 -6.19 -9.06 -1.04
N GLU A 157 -7.00 -9.65 -0.16
CA GLU A 157 -6.57 -10.33 1.07
C GLU A 157 -5.82 -11.65 0.82
N SER A 158 -6.02 -12.30 -0.34
CA SER A 158 -5.32 -13.54 -0.70
C SER A 158 -3.91 -13.32 -1.26
N LEU A 159 -3.45 -12.07 -1.33
CA LEU A 159 -2.06 -11.71 -1.66
C LEU A 159 -1.17 -11.60 -0.40
N VAL A 160 -1.63 -12.15 0.73
CA VAL A 160 -0.77 -12.42 1.88
C VAL A 160 0.16 -13.58 1.50
N GLY A 161 1.46 -13.33 1.52
CA GLY A 161 2.48 -14.31 1.18
C GLY A 161 2.33 -15.64 1.92
N GLU A 162 1.79 -16.64 1.24
CA GLU A 162 2.24 -18.03 1.41
C GLU A 162 3.55 -18.21 0.60
N ALA A 163 4.60 -17.52 1.00
CA ALA A 163 5.94 -17.73 0.47
C ALA A 163 6.88 -18.19 1.59
N HIS A 164 6.97 -19.52 1.69
CA HIS A 164 8.16 -20.28 2.09
C HIS A 164 8.53 -20.32 3.59
N LEU A 165 7.80 -21.14 4.34
CA LEU A 165 8.46 -22.01 5.32
C LEU A 165 9.22 -23.11 4.55
N HIS A 166 10.49 -22.87 4.21
CA HIS A 166 11.41 -23.99 3.99
C HIS A 166 12.08 -24.35 5.32
N PRO A 167 12.21 -25.66 5.63
CA PRO A 167 12.83 -26.16 6.85
C PRO A 167 14.34 -25.86 6.94
#